data_AF-A0A1Y0IH68-F1
#
_entry.id   AF-A0A1Y0IH68-F1
#
_cell.length_a   1.000
_cell.length_b   1.000
_cell.length_c   1.000
_cell.angle_alpha   90.00
_cell.angle_beta   90.00
_cell.angle_gamma   90.00
#
_symmetry.space_group_name_H-M   'P 1'
#
loop_
_entity.id
_entity.type
_entity.pdbx_description
1 polymer ?
#
loop_
_entity_poly.entity_id
_entity_poly.type
_entity_poly.pdbx_seq_one_letter_code
_entity_poly.pdbx_strand_id
1 'polypeptide(L)' 'MYVGRTLNELQDVPYEKWTIEELAYHQDAMNQLKRCLNAEGESILQKVLTEIESRGGIPVYGGDYDHPSTIHYD' A
#
# COMPACT_ATOMS: atom_id res chain seq x y z
N MET A 1 -4.24 1.06 11.09
CA MET A 1 -3.78 1.79 9.89
C MET A 1 -2.40 2.32 10.21
N TYR A 2 -1.40 2.09 9.35
CA TYR A 2 -0.06 2.64 9.55
C TYR A 2 -0.10 4.16 9.36
N VAL A 3 0.52 4.90 10.27
CA VAL A 3 0.62 6.37 10.23
C VAL A 3 2.11 6.71 10.23
N GLY A 4 2.64 6.95 9.03
CA GLY A 4 4.04 7.25 8.79
C GLY A 4 4.28 7.53 7.32
N ARG A 5 5.53 7.84 6.94
CA ARG A 5 5.88 8.19 5.56
C ARG A 5 5.69 6.97 4.64
N THR A 6 5.07 7.20 3.50
CA THR A 6 4.92 6.20 2.45
C THR A 6 6.29 5.82 1.87
N LEU A 7 6.36 4.65 1.21
CA LEU A 7 7.60 4.22 0.56
C LEU A 7 8.07 5.23 -0.51
N ASN A 8 7.13 5.90 -1.18
CA ASN A 8 7.42 6.94 -2.17
C ASN A 8 8.08 8.18 -1.53
N GLU A 9 7.58 8.63 -0.39
CA GLU A 9 8.18 9.75 0.37
C GLU A 9 9.56 9.40 0.94
N LEU A 10 9.81 8.10 1.16
CA LEU A 10 11.05 7.58 1.70
C LEU A 10 12.11 7.22 0.65
N GLN A 11 11.77 7.21 -0.65
CA GLN A 11 12.62 6.64 -1.71
C GLN A 11 14.02 7.28 -1.78
N ASP A 12 14.10 8.59 -1.49
CA ASP A 12 15.33 9.40 -1.54
C ASP A 12 15.90 9.70 -0.14
N VAL A 13 15.30 9.12 0.91
CA VAL A 13 15.72 9.29 2.30
C VAL A 13 16.69 8.15 2.66
N PRO A 14 17.92 8.43 3.13
CA PRO A 14 18.84 7.40 3.61
C PRO A 14 18.20 6.54 4.72
N TYR A 15 18.42 5.21 4.68
CA TYR A 15 17.80 4.25 5.61
C TYR A 15 18.11 4.55 7.08
N GLU A 16 19.24 5.16 7.39
CA GLU A 16 19.63 5.55 8.75
C GLU A 16 18.74 6.65 9.34
N LYS A 17 17.97 7.34 8.49
CA LYS A 17 16.99 8.38 8.87
C LYS A 17 15.56 7.85 8.92
N TRP A 18 15.36 6.55 8.72
CA TRP A 18 14.06 5.92 8.87
C TRP A 18 13.84 5.58 10.34
N THR A 19 12.61 5.74 10.83
CA THR A 19 12.27 5.28 12.17
C THR A 19 12.17 3.76 12.22
N ILE A 20 12.23 3.18 13.42
CA ILE A 20 12.08 1.72 13.57
C ILE A 20 10.69 1.25 13.14
N GLU A 21 9.67 2.07 13.36
CA GLU A 21 8.30 1.79 12.93
C GLU A 21 8.17 1.79 11.40
N GLU A 22 8.82 2.73 10.70
CA GLU A 22 8.92 2.75 9.24
C GLU A 22 9.61 1.49 8.72
N LEU A 23 10.76 1.13 9.28
CA LEU A 23 11.51 -0.05 8.88
C LEU A 23 10.70 -1.34 9.09
N ALA A 24 10.08 -1.51 10.26
CA ALA A 24 9.29 -2.70 10.57
C ALA A 24 8.05 -2.83 9.66
N TYR A 25 7.33 -1.72 9.43
CA TYR A 25 6.15 -1.72 8.56
C TYR A 25 6.51 -2.08 7.11
N HIS A 26 7.50 -1.39 6.54
CA HIS A 26 7.87 -1.62 5.14
C HIS A 26 8.56 -2.98 4.94
N GLN A 27 9.28 -3.49 5.93
CA GLN A 27 9.82 -4.86 5.91
C GLN A 27 8.71 -5.90 5.84
N ASP A 28 7.68 -5.78 6.67
CA ASP A 28 6.55 -6.71 6.68
C ASP A 28 5.78 -6.66 5.35
N ALA A 29 5.46 -5.46 4.87
CA ALA A 29 4.80 -5.26 3.58
C ALA A 29 5.59 -5.89 2.42
N MET A 30 6.91 -5.67 2.35
CA MET A 30 7.76 -6.29 1.34
C MET A 30 7.82 -7.81 1.48
N ASN A 31 7.81 -8.35 2.70
CA ASN A 31 7.79 -9.80 2.91
C ASN A 31 6.51 -10.47 2.42
N GLN A 32 5.37 -9.77 2.48
CA GLN A 32 4.11 -10.26 1.91
C GLN A 32 4.17 -10.27 0.39
N LEU A 33 4.75 -9.21 -0.21
CA LEU A 33 4.80 -9.03 -1.66
C LEU A 33 5.93 -9.79 -2.35
N LYS A 34 7.01 -10.17 -1.64
CA LYS A 34 8.20 -10.78 -2.25
C LYS A 34 7.92 -12.02 -3.09
N ARG A 35 6.88 -12.78 -2.74
CA ARG A 35 6.46 -13.99 -3.48
C ARG A 35 5.89 -13.67 -4.87
N CYS A 36 5.39 -12.44 -5.03
CA CYS A 36 4.79 -11.94 -6.26
C CYS A 36 5.76 -11.05 -7.08
N LEU A 37 7.02 -10.88 -6.66
CA LEU A 37 8.02 -10.09 -7.39
C LEU A 37 8.69 -10.91 -8.51
N ASN A 38 7.89 -11.57 -9.34
CA ASN A 38 8.35 -12.37 -10.47
C ASN A 38 7.26 -12.44 -11.57
N ALA A 39 7.55 -13.13 -12.68
CA ALA A 39 6.64 -13.27 -13.82
C ALA A 39 5.30 -13.95 -13.45
N GLU A 40 5.28 -14.81 -12.42
CA GLU A 40 4.04 -15.42 -11.93
C GLU A 40 3.17 -14.40 -11.19
N GLY A 41 3.77 -13.54 -10.38
CA GLY A 41 3.08 -12.43 -9.73
C GLY A 41 2.48 -11.43 -10.71
N GLU A 42 3.18 -11.12 -11.80
CA GLU A 42 2.65 -10.31 -12.89
C GLU A 42 1.44 -10.99 -13.56
N SER A 43 1.50 -12.31 -13.80
CA SER A 43 0.35 -13.07 -14.31
C SER A 43 -0.85 -13.02 -13.37
N ILE A 44 -0.63 -13.11 -12.06
CA ILE A 44 -1.67 -12.98 -11.04
C ILE A 44 -2.29 -11.58 -11.10
N LEU A 45 -1.48 -10.53 -11.19
CA LEU A 45 -1.96 -9.15 -11.31
C LEU A 45 -2.85 -8.97 -12.55
N GLN A 46 -2.45 -9.49 -13.70
CA GLN A 46 -3.25 -9.44 -14.92
C GLN A 46 -4.61 -10.13 -14.75
N LYS A 47 -4.64 -11.32 -14.12
CA LYS A 47 -5.90 -12.03 -13.84
C LYS A 47 -6.83 -11.22 -12.94
N VAL A 48 -6.29 -10.57 -11.91
CA VAL A 48 -7.07 -9.70 -11.01
C VAL A 48 -7.63 -8.50 -11.77
N LEU A 49 -6.83 -7.86 -12.63
CA LEU A 49 -7.29 -6.74 -13.46
C LEU A 49 -8.41 -7.17 -14.43
N THR A 50 -8.25 -8.29 -15.14
CA THR A 50 -9.30 -8.84 -16.01
C THR A 50 -10.60 -9.10 -15.24
N GLU A 51 -10.50 -9.62 -14.00
CA GLU A 51 -11.68 -9.86 -13.17
C GLU A 51 -12.35 -8.55 -12.71
N ILE A 52 -11.57 -7.53 -12.35
CA ILE A 52 -12.09 -6.19 -12.01
C ILE A 52 -12.84 -5.60 -13.21
N GLU A 53 -12.27 -5.67 -14.41
CA GLU A 53 -12.91 -5.19 -15.64
C GLU A 53 -14.20 -5.96 -15.94
N SER A 54 -14.16 -7.29 -15.82
CA SER A 54 -15.33 -8.18 -15.98
C SER A 54 -16.48 -7.80 -15.03
N ARG A 55 -16.17 -7.30 -13.84
CA ARG A 55 -17.15 -6.82 -12.84
C ARG A 55 -17.63 -5.38 -13.06
N GLY A 56 -17.22 -4.72 -14.15
CA GLY A 56 -17.59 -3.34 -14.46
C GLY A 56 -16.66 -2.28 -13.86
N GLY A 57 -15.43 -2.66 -13.48
CA GLY A 57 -14.41 -1.76 -12.95
C GLY A 57 -14.49 -1.56 -11.44
N ILE A 58 -13.58 -0.74 -10.89
CA ILE A 58 -13.61 -0.35 -9.47
C ILE A 58 -14.67 0.75 -9.31
N PRO A 59 -15.73 0.54 -8.51
CA PRO A 59 -16.71 1.57 -8.24
C PRO A 59 -16.01 2.78 -7.63
N VAL A 60 -16.20 3.96 -8.23
CA VAL A 60 -15.80 5.22 -7.60
C VAL A 60 -16.78 5.47 -6.46
N TYR A 61 -16.51 4.90 -5.28
CA TYR A 61 -17.17 5.36 -4.07
C TYR A 61 -16.62 6.76 -3.80
N GLY A 62 -17.46 7.79 -3.99
CA GLY A 62 -17.12 9.20 -3.73
C GLY A 62 -16.91 9.52 -2.25
N GLY A 63 -16.17 8.68 -1.53
CA GLY A 63 -15.63 8.97 -0.22
C GLY A 63 -14.19 9.43 -0.42
N ASP A 64 -13.97 10.73 -0.33
CA ASP A 64 -12.64 11.29 -0.18
C ASP A 64 -11.92 10.57 0.97
N TYR A 65 -10.82 9.89 0.66
CA TYR A 65 -9.91 9.31 1.66
C TYR A 65 -9.08 10.38 2.38
N ASP A 66 -9.40 11.67 2.19
CA ASP A 66 -8.68 12.84 2.70
C ASP A 66 -9.35 13.43 3.96
N HIS A 67 -9.89 12.57 4.81
CA HIS A 67 -10.35 12.99 6.14
C HIS A 67 -9.36 12.51 7.20
N PRO A 68 -8.58 13.41 7.82
CA PRO A 68 -7.88 13.07 9.05
C PRO A 68 -8.95 12.71 10.07
N SER A 69 -8.97 11.46 10.51
CA SER A 69 -9.80 11.02 11.63
C SER A 69 -9.37 11.81 12.87
N THR A 70 -10.05 12.94 13.11
CA THR A 70 -9.87 13.72 14.33
C THR A 70 -10.41 12.84 15.46
N ILE A 71 -9.49 12.30 16.25
CA ILE A 71 -9.82 11.52 17.43
C ILE A 71 -10.51 12.48 18.41
N HIS A 72 -11.82 12.34 18.57
CA HIS A 72 -12.51 12.94 19.69
C HIS A 72 -12.28 12.07 20.93
N TYR A 73 -11.55 12.61 21.90
CA TYR A 73 -11.59 12.11 23.26
C TYR A 73 -12.87 12.65 23.90
N ASP A 74 -13.72 11.75 24.40
CA ASP A 74 -14.78 12.07 25.37
C ASP A 74 -14.14 12.34 26.74
#